data_AF-A0A524GYD7-F1
#
_entry.id   AF-A0A524GYD7-F1
#
_cell.length_a   1.000
_cell.length_b   1.000
_cell.length_c   1.000
_cell.angle_alpha   90.00
_cell.angle_beta   90.00
_cell.angle_gamma   90.00
#
_symmetry.space_group_name_H-M   'P 1'
#
loop_
_entity.id
_entity.type
_entity.pdbx_description
1 polymer ?
#
loop_
_entity_poly.entity_id
_entity_poly.type
_entity_poly.pdbx_seq_one_letter_code
_entity_poly.pdbx_strand_id
1 'polypeptide(L)' 'KLMPADIVKTLIYETDDGPAAVLIRGDHEVNEVKVKNLLGVTDLILAGLIRVQELTGAEVGFAGPVGLKLPIYAD' A
#
# COMPACT_ATOMS: atom_id res chain seq x y z
N LYS A 1 24.17 7.90 1.58
CA LYS A 1 23.84 6.48 1.30
C LYS A 1 22.43 6.27 1.82
N LEU A 2 21.47 5.89 0.99
CA LEU A 2 20.09 5.66 1.44
C LEU A 2 20.04 4.37 2.26
N MET A 3 19.45 4.44 3.45
CA MET A 3 19.14 3.30 4.28
C MET A 3 17.70 2.85 3.99
N PRO A 4 17.33 1.57 4.22
CA PRO A 4 15.95 1.12 4.06
C PRO A 4 14.94 1.94 4.87
N ALA A 5 15.35 2.48 6.02
CA ALA A 5 14.56 3.38 6.85
C ALA A 5 14.28 4.76 6.20
N ASP A 6 15.08 5.18 5.21
CA ASP A 6 14.88 6.42 4.46
C ASP A 6 13.90 6.25 3.28
N ILE A 7 13.40 5.03 3.06
CA ILE A 7 12.52 4.65 1.95
C ILE A 7 11.11 4.42 2.49
N VAL A 8 10.10 4.78 1.72
CA VAL A 8 8.70 4.42 1.99
C VAL A 8 8.24 3.41 0.95
N LYS A 9 7.68 2.29 1.40
CA LYS A 9 7.01 1.30 0.56
C LYS A 9 5.52 1.65 0.49
N THR A 10 4.98 1.69 -0.71
CA THR A 10 3.53 1.78 -0.94
C THR A 10 3.03 0.40 -1.31
N LEU A 11 2.13 -0.15 -0.50
CA LEU A 11 1.43 -1.39 -0.75
C LEU A 11 -0.02 -1.07 -1.12
N ILE A 12 -0.51 -1.65 -2.21
CA ILE A 12 -1.90 -1.48 -2.61
C ILE A 12 -2.65 -2.75 -2.23
N TYR A 13 -3.75 -2.57 -1.53
CA TYR A 13 -4.63 -3.64 -1.10
C TYR A 13 -6.00 -3.50 -1.75
N GLU A 14 -6.59 -4.63 -2.10
CA GLU A 14 -8.02 -4.75 -2.39
C GLU A 14 -8.73 -5.17 -1.11
N THR A 15 -9.85 -4.51 -0.81
CA THR A 15 -10.67 -4.77 0.37
C THR A 15 -12.14 -4.87 -0.03
N ASP A 16 -12.98 -5.24 0.94
CA ASP A 16 -14.44 -5.26 0.81
C ASP A 16 -15.01 -3.90 0.37
N ASP A 17 -14.37 -2.80 0.79
CA ASP A 17 -14.79 -1.42 0.53
C ASP A 17 -14.05 -0.78 -0.66
N GLY A 18 -13.25 -1.57 -1.38
CA GLY A 18 -12.45 -1.14 -2.53
C GLY A 18 -10.95 -1.01 -2.24
N PRO A 19 -10.18 -0.43 -3.16
CA PRO A 19 -8.73 -0.40 -3.07
C PRO A 19 -8.20 0.63 -2.07
N ALA A 20 -7.17 0.28 -1.30
CA ALA A 20 -6.51 1.13 -0.32
C ALA A 20 -4.98 1.08 -0.45
N ALA A 21 -4.31 2.20 -0.23
CA ALA A 21 -2.86 2.30 -0.22
C ALA A 21 -2.37 2.36 1.23
N VAL A 22 -1.42 1.50 1.58
CA VAL A 22 -0.76 1.46 2.88
C VAL A 22 0.72 1.77 2.67
N LEU A 23 1.17 2.84 3.31
CA LEU A 23 2.55 3.30 3.28
C LEU A 23 3.23 2.86 4.56
N ILE A 24 4.38 2.20 4.42
CA ILE A 24 5.22 1.81 5.54
C ILE A 24 6.66 2.20 5.26
N ARG A 25 7.47 2.35 6.30
CA ARG A 25 8.91 2.44 6.14
C ARG A 25 9.51 1.20 5.45
N GLY A 26 10.58 1.41 4.70
CA GLY A 26 11.22 0.37 3.89
C GLY A 26 11.91 -0.72 4.72
N ASP A 27 12.27 -0.44 5.97
CA ASP A 27 12.75 -1.40 6.95
C ASP A 27 11.64 -2.12 7.72
N HIS A 28 10.37 -1.77 7.50
CA HIS A 28 9.23 -2.42 8.13
C HIS A 28 8.54 -3.41 7.17
N GLU A 29 7.82 -4.34 7.80
CA GLU A 29 6.83 -5.20 7.15
C GLU A 29 5.44 -4.81 7.67
N VAL A 30 4.46 -4.91 6.78
CA VAL A 30 3.09 -4.54 7.10
C VAL A 30 2.48 -5.58 8.05
N ASN A 31 1.70 -5.11 9.01
CA ASN A 31 0.89 -5.98 9.84
C ASN A 31 -0.55 -5.95 9.33
N GLU A 32 -0.94 -6.95 8.55
CA GLU A 32 -2.26 -7.03 7.94
C GLU A 32 -3.40 -7.02 8.96
N VAL A 33 -3.19 -7.56 10.17
CA VAL A 33 -4.19 -7.53 11.24
C VAL A 33 -4.45 -6.08 11.69
N LYS A 34 -3.39 -5.27 11.83
CA LYS A 34 -3.55 -3.84 12.16
C LYS A 34 -4.25 -3.09 11.05
N VAL A 35 -3.92 -3.37 9.78
CA VAL A 35 -4.54 -2.72 8.62
C VAL A 35 -6.02 -3.09 8.54
N LYS A 36 -6.39 -4.37 8.68
CA LYS A 36 -7.79 -4.80 8.72
C LYS A 36 -8.59 -4.08 9.80
N ASN A 37 -8.04 -4.03 11.02
CA ASN A 37 -8.68 -3.33 12.14
C ASN A 37 -8.81 -1.83 11.91
N LEU A 38 -7.82 -1.20 11.28
CA LEU A 38 -7.84 0.22 10.95
C LEU A 38 -8.90 0.55 9.89
N LEU A 39 -9.00 -0.30 8.86
CA LEU A 39 -9.94 -0.13 7.76
C LEU A 39 -11.36 -0.63 8.10
N GLY A 40 -11.51 -1.45 9.14
CA GLY A 40 -12.79 -2.07 9.49
C GLY A 40 -13.23 -3.16 8.51
N VAL A 41 -12.29 -3.72 7.74
CA VAL A 41 -12.57 -4.71 6.67
C VAL A 41 -12.25 -6.12 7.12
N THR A 42 -12.91 -7.11 6.49
CA THR A 42 -12.67 -8.53 6.77
C THR A 42 -11.60 -9.07 5.83
N ASP A 43 -11.69 -8.71 4.55
CA ASP A 43 -10.75 -9.09 3.52
C ASP A 43 -9.77 -7.96 3.20
N LEU A 44 -8.50 -8.36 3.11
CA LEU A 44 -7.38 -7.50 2.78
C LEU A 44 -6.43 -8.35 1.93
N ILE A 45 -6.37 -8.07 0.64
CA ILE A 45 -5.60 -8.86 -0.32
C ILE A 45 -4.65 -7.93 -1.05
N LEU A 46 -3.36 -8.29 -1.11
CA LEU A 46 -2.40 -7.48 -1.83
C LEU A 46 -2.76 -7.45 -3.32
N ALA A 47 -2.85 -6.25 -3.89
CA ALA A 47 -3.19 -6.07 -5.30
C ALA A 47 -2.10 -6.65 -6.20
N GLY A 48 -2.51 -7.38 -7.24
CA GLY A 48 -1.60 -7.92 -8.24
C GLY A 48 -0.98 -6.83 -9.13
N LEU A 49 0.06 -7.19 -9.88
CA LEU A 49 0.87 -6.24 -10.67
C LEU A 49 0.04 -5.36 -11.61
N ILE A 50 -0.84 -5.98 -12.39
CA ILE A 50 -1.72 -5.28 -13.35
C ILE A 50 -2.60 -4.28 -12.62
N ARG A 51 -3.17 -4.70 -11.49
CA ARG A 51 -4.10 -3.88 -10.72
C ARG A 51 -3.43 -2.69 -10.05
N VAL A 52 -2.22 -2.89 -9.53
CA VAL A 52 -1.38 -1.80 -9.01
C VAL A 52 -1.11 -0.78 -10.12
N GLN A 53 -0.77 -1.21 -11.33
CA GLN A 53 -0.49 -0.30 -12.43
C GLN A 53 -1.74 0.49 -12.86
N GLU A 54 -2.91 -0.13 -12.89
CA GLU A 54 -4.18 0.57 -13.17
C GLU A 54 -4.52 1.63 -12.11
N LEU A 55 -4.32 1.30 -10.82
CA LEU A 55 -4.69 2.16 -9.70
C LEU A 55 -3.70 3.28 -9.41
N THR A 56 -2.42 3.01 -9.63
CA THR A 56 -1.33 3.92 -9.29
C THR A 56 -0.75 4.64 -10.52
N GLY A 57 -0.94 4.09 -11.72
CA GLY A 57 -0.27 4.53 -12.94
C GLY A 57 1.24 4.24 -12.98
N ALA A 58 1.78 3.58 -11.94
CA ALA A 58 3.20 3.32 -11.78
C ALA A 58 3.51 1.81 -11.92
N GLU A 59 4.74 1.49 -12.33
CA GLU A 59 5.24 0.13 -12.30
C GLU A 59 5.43 -0.37 -10.86
N VAL A 60 5.14 -1.65 -10.64
CA VAL A 60 5.35 -2.30 -9.35
C VAL A 60 6.84 -2.34 -9.01
N GLY A 61 7.17 -2.01 -7.76
CA GLY A 61 8.54 -1.96 -7.26
C GLY A 61 8.99 -0.55 -6.86
N PHE A 62 8.36 0.50 -7.42
CA PHE A 62 8.65 1.90 -7.13
C PHE A 62 7.40 2.79 -7.13
N ALA A 63 6.22 2.23 -6.88
CA ALA A 63 4.99 3.01 -6.74
C ALA A 63 5.12 3.97 -5.54
N GLY A 64 5.49 5.22 -5.83
CA GLY A 64 5.52 6.29 -4.84
C GLY A 64 4.10 6.70 -4.46
N PRO A 65 3.90 7.30 -3.27
CA PRO A 65 2.58 7.69 -2.80
C PRO A 65 2.00 8.92 -3.52
N VAL A 66 2.77 9.53 -4.42
CA VAL A 66 2.39 10.77 -5.11
C VAL A 66 1.49 10.45 -6.29
N GLY A 67 0.30 11.06 -6.34
CA GLY A 67 -0.63 10.94 -7.47
C GLY A 67 -1.65 9.81 -7.36
N LEU A 68 -1.68 9.10 -6.23
CA LEU A 68 -2.69 8.07 -5.96
C LEU A 68 -4.08 8.70 -5.78
N LYS A 69 -5.08 8.12 -6.44
CA LYS A 69 -6.49 8.55 -6.35
C LYS A 69 -7.33 7.69 -5.40
N LEU A 70 -6.67 6.90 -4.57
CA LEU A 70 -7.28 5.99 -3.62
C LEU A 70 -6.96 6.40 -2.18
N PRO A 71 -7.73 5.96 -1.18
CA PRO A 71 -7.45 6.23 0.23
C PRO A 71 -6.03 5.79 0.62
N ILE A 72 -5.32 6.66 1.35
CA ILE A 72 -3.93 6.47 1.76
C ILE A 72 -3.85 6.42 3.28
N TYR A 73 -3.18 5.39 3.80
CA TYR A 73 -2.90 5.18 5.22
C TYR A 73 -1.39 5.03 5.40
N ALA A 74 -0.81 5.66 6.42
CA ALA A 74 0.64 5.68 6.63
C ALA A 74 1.02 5.37 8.08
N ASP A 75 2.08 4.57 8.26
CA ASP A 75 2.72 4.24 9.54
C ASP A 75 4.26 4.39 9.45
#